data_AF-A0A965QF71-F1
#
_entry.id   AF-A0A965QF71-F1
#
_cell.length_a   1.000
_cell.length_b   1.000
_cell.length_c   1.000
_cell.angle_alpha   90.00
_cell.angle_beta   90.00
_cell.angle_gamma   90.00
#
_symmetry.space_group_name_H-M   'P 1'
#
loop_
_entity.id
_entity.type
_entity.pdbx_description
1 polymer ?
#
loop_
_entity_poly.entity_id
_entity_poly.type
_entity_poly.pdbx_seq_one_letter_code
_entity_poly.pdbx_strand_id
1 'polypeptide(L)'
;MALKLGSLIKAKYPEIKIIFTRDKDVFVELIERANIANRAKADLFICIHANANANEAAYGTETYVLGLHRTEAQQKVAERENSIIALEDDKGAKYKEIDLSTDAIIVRQLQLKVFLDHSILFAEKLQKAFKKFGRYDRGVKQAGFLVLYKTTMPSVLIETGFLTNPNEEKFLGNITGQVNMADLMFNAFENYRNQIENKTPVIIEKNDEIISEPVESPESTLKDSSGLVFRVQVETWDQRRDNSYNLFKGYEVFEYEQDKMYKYCIGNFSDYQMAKNYKIELIKKGFQNAFLVAFLNGERISIEKAIKLAEK
;
A
#
# COMPACT_ATOMS: atom_id res chain seq x y z
N MET A 1 -9.58 -13.46 -16.17
CA MET A 1 -9.53 -12.66 -14.91
C MET A 1 -9.60 -11.16 -15.13
N ALA A 2 -8.69 -10.53 -15.89
CA ALA A 2 -8.67 -9.07 -16.09
C ALA A 2 -10.02 -8.47 -16.56
N LEU A 3 -10.64 -9.05 -17.58
CA LEU A 3 -11.95 -8.60 -18.07
C LEU A 3 -13.05 -8.69 -16.98
N LYS A 4 -13.03 -9.72 -16.14
CA LYS A 4 -13.98 -9.88 -15.02
C LYS A 4 -13.79 -8.78 -13.98
N LEU A 5 -12.54 -8.51 -13.60
CA LEU A 5 -12.22 -7.41 -12.68
C LEU A 5 -12.72 -6.07 -13.23
N GLY A 6 -12.43 -5.77 -14.50
CA GLY A 6 -12.91 -4.54 -15.13
C GLY A 6 -14.43 -4.44 -15.17
N SER A 7 -15.14 -5.54 -15.43
CA SER A 7 -16.61 -5.59 -15.38
C SER A 7 -17.15 -5.32 -13.97
N LEU A 8 -16.54 -5.89 -12.92
CA LEU A 8 -16.93 -5.66 -11.52
C LEU A 8 -16.74 -4.19 -11.12
N ILE A 9 -15.61 -3.59 -11.49
CA ILE A 9 -15.35 -2.17 -11.22
C ILE A 9 -16.37 -1.29 -11.94
N LYS A 10 -16.58 -1.51 -13.25
CA LYS A 10 -17.52 -0.73 -14.05
C LYS A 10 -18.97 -0.85 -13.55
N ALA A 11 -19.35 -2.03 -13.05
CA ALA A 11 -20.69 -2.27 -12.53
C ALA A 11 -20.95 -1.50 -11.23
N LYS A 12 -19.97 -1.45 -10.30
CA LYS A 12 -20.14 -0.75 -9.01
C LYS A 12 -19.81 0.74 -9.09
N TYR A 13 -18.90 1.12 -9.99
CA TYR A 13 -18.37 2.48 -10.13
C TYR A 13 -18.37 2.91 -11.61
N PRO A 14 -19.54 3.29 -12.16
CA PRO A 14 -19.67 3.69 -13.57
C PRO A 14 -18.82 4.90 -13.95
N GLU A 15 -18.46 5.74 -12.97
CA GLU A 15 -17.59 6.90 -13.13
C GLU A 15 -16.13 6.53 -13.39
N ILE A 16 -15.71 5.31 -13.05
CA ILE A 16 -14.33 4.86 -13.21
C ILE A 16 -14.12 4.38 -14.64
N LYS A 17 -13.20 5.04 -15.34
CA LYS A 17 -12.80 4.67 -16.69
C LYS A 17 -11.82 3.49 -16.67
N ILE A 18 -12.27 2.33 -17.14
CA ILE A 18 -11.42 1.14 -17.31
C ILE A 18 -10.76 1.15 -18.67
N ILE A 19 -9.43 1.01 -18.69
CA ILE A 19 -8.62 0.92 -19.91
C ILE A 19 -7.84 -0.39 -19.87
N PHE A 20 -8.10 -1.26 -20.83
CA PHE A 20 -7.33 -2.48 -21.00
C PHE A 20 -6.17 -2.24 -21.96
N THR A 21 -4.99 -2.76 -21.64
CA THR A 21 -3.87 -2.80 -22.61
C THR A 21 -4.18 -3.71 -23.79
N ARG A 22 -5.02 -4.72 -23.57
CA ARG A 22 -5.68 -5.56 -24.59
C ARG A 22 -6.94 -6.21 -24.02
N ASP A 23 -7.93 -6.42 -24.87
CA ASP A 23 -9.17 -7.16 -24.56
C ASP A 23 -9.34 -8.42 -25.44
N LYS A 24 -8.41 -8.64 -26.36
CA LYS A 24 -8.33 -9.78 -27.27
C LYS A 24 -6.98 -10.48 -27.14
N ASP A 25 -6.87 -11.63 -27.81
CA ASP A 25 -5.62 -12.38 -27.88
C ASP A 25 -4.68 -11.76 -28.94
N VAL A 26 -4.09 -10.64 -28.57
CA VAL A 26 -3.12 -9.90 -29.37
C VAL A 26 -1.87 -9.65 -28.54
N PHE A 27 -0.72 -9.74 -29.18
CA PHE A 27 0.53 -9.38 -28.53
C PHE A 27 0.61 -7.87 -28.35
N VAL A 28 0.96 -7.44 -27.13
CA VAL A 28 1.22 -6.03 -26.80
C VAL A 28 2.59 -5.96 -26.15
N GLU A 29 3.47 -5.19 -26.78
CA GLU A 29 4.85 -4.98 -26.36
C GLU A 29 4.94 -4.45 -24.93
N LEU A 30 6.02 -4.80 -24.24
CA LEU A 30 6.16 -4.51 -22.80
C LEU A 30 6.14 -3.02 -22.51
N ILE A 31 6.85 -2.21 -23.32
CA ILE A 31 6.85 -0.75 -23.18
C ILE A 31 5.49 -0.13 -23.54
N GLU A 32 4.79 -0.70 -24.52
CA GLU A 32 3.53 -0.14 -24.99
C GLU A 32 2.43 -0.27 -23.94
N ARG A 33 2.46 -1.34 -23.11
CA ARG A 33 1.57 -1.47 -21.95
C ARG A 33 1.68 -0.28 -21.00
N ALA A 34 2.91 0.15 -20.70
CA ALA A 34 3.16 1.32 -19.86
C ALA A 34 2.78 2.62 -20.59
N ASN A 35 3.08 2.74 -21.89
CA ASN A 35 2.73 3.91 -22.68
C ASN A 35 1.21 4.13 -22.76
N ILE A 36 0.42 3.07 -22.92
CA ILE A 36 -1.05 3.14 -22.89
C ILE A 36 -1.52 3.76 -21.58
N ALA A 37 -1.00 3.30 -20.44
CA ALA A 37 -1.35 3.83 -19.12
C ALA A 37 -0.91 5.28 -18.93
N ASN A 38 0.31 5.62 -19.37
CA ASN A 38 0.86 6.97 -19.26
C ASN A 38 0.10 7.98 -20.15
N ARG A 39 -0.21 7.64 -21.40
CA ARG A 39 -1.01 8.48 -22.31
C ARG A 39 -2.43 8.70 -21.77
N ALA A 40 -2.98 7.67 -21.14
CA ALA A 40 -4.28 7.75 -20.48
C ALA A 40 -4.27 8.56 -19.17
N LYS A 41 -3.07 8.88 -18.64
CA LYS A 41 -2.89 9.46 -17.30
C LYS A 41 -3.61 8.64 -16.23
N ALA A 42 -3.47 7.31 -16.28
CA ALA A 42 -4.17 6.42 -15.37
C ALA A 42 -3.80 6.68 -13.89
N ASP A 43 -4.77 6.57 -12.99
CA ASP A 43 -4.57 6.73 -11.54
C ASP A 43 -4.05 5.46 -10.85
N LEU A 44 -4.19 4.30 -11.50
CA LEU A 44 -3.73 3.01 -11.00
C LEU A 44 -3.47 2.06 -12.17
N PHE A 45 -2.34 1.38 -12.16
CA PHE A 45 -1.96 0.36 -13.12
C PHE A 45 -1.93 -1.03 -12.46
N ILE A 46 -2.64 -2.00 -13.06
CA ILE A 46 -2.75 -3.37 -12.54
C ILE A 46 -2.30 -4.34 -13.62
N CYS A 47 -1.15 -4.98 -13.41
CA CYS A 47 -0.65 -6.04 -14.27
C CYS A 47 -1.04 -7.40 -13.67
N ILE A 48 -1.73 -8.26 -14.43
CA ILE A 48 -2.22 -9.55 -13.93
C ILE A 48 -1.50 -10.68 -14.66
N HIS A 49 -0.75 -11.47 -13.90
CA HIS A 49 0.08 -12.58 -14.36
C HIS A 49 -0.30 -13.87 -13.62
N ALA A 50 0.19 -14.99 -14.15
CA ALA A 50 0.22 -16.27 -13.48
C ALA A 50 1.64 -16.82 -13.64
N ASN A 51 2.28 -17.10 -12.52
CA ASN A 51 3.70 -17.39 -12.45
C ASN A 51 4.00 -18.78 -12.99
N ALA A 52 5.28 -19.10 -13.17
CA ALA A 52 5.79 -20.41 -13.47
C ALA A 52 7.10 -20.63 -12.69
N ASN A 53 7.40 -21.87 -12.30
CA ASN A 53 8.65 -22.19 -11.64
C ASN A 53 9.11 -23.58 -12.04
N ALA A 54 10.44 -23.78 -12.15
CA ALA A 54 11.02 -25.11 -12.36
C ALA A 54 10.64 -26.10 -11.25
N ASN A 55 10.41 -25.60 -10.03
CA ASN A 55 9.80 -26.39 -8.98
C ASN A 55 8.26 -26.35 -9.09
N GLU A 56 7.67 -27.44 -9.60
CA GLU A 56 6.22 -27.61 -9.74
C GLU A 56 5.47 -27.60 -8.39
N ALA A 57 6.16 -27.78 -7.27
CA ALA A 57 5.58 -27.64 -5.94
C ALA A 57 5.40 -26.18 -5.48
N ALA A 58 5.87 -25.19 -6.25
CA ALA A 58 5.64 -23.78 -5.93
C ALA A 58 4.16 -23.41 -6.11
N TYR A 59 3.56 -22.75 -5.12
CA TYR A 59 2.16 -22.33 -5.14
C TYR A 59 1.95 -21.02 -4.36
N GLY A 60 0.76 -20.44 -4.53
CA GLY A 60 0.33 -19.24 -3.81
C GLY A 60 0.45 -17.95 -4.62
N THR A 61 0.03 -16.85 -4.02
CA THR A 61 -0.02 -15.53 -4.64
C THR A 61 1.16 -14.67 -4.19
N GLU A 62 1.66 -13.81 -5.09
CA GLU A 62 2.61 -12.74 -4.77
C GLU A 62 2.25 -11.48 -5.53
N THR A 63 2.55 -10.32 -4.97
CA THR A 63 2.36 -9.04 -5.65
C THR A 63 3.68 -8.29 -5.64
N TYR A 64 4.07 -7.79 -6.81
CA TYR A 64 5.28 -7.03 -7.01
C TYR A 64 4.97 -5.55 -7.20
N VAL A 65 5.84 -4.71 -6.64
CA VAL A 65 5.93 -3.28 -6.91
C VAL A 65 7.32 -2.96 -7.43
N LEU A 66 7.51 -1.77 -8.00
CA LEU A 66 8.83 -1.34 -8.46
C LEU A 66 9.81 -1.31 -7.28
N GLY A 67 10.94 -1.99 -7.42
CA GLY A 67 12.07 -1.73 -6.53
C GLY A 67 13.24 -2.67 -6.73
N LEU A 68 14.17 -2.64 -5.77
CA LEU A 68 15.33 -3.52 -5.79
C LEU A 68 14.92 -4.93 -5.39
N HIS A 69 15.37 -5.92 -6.15
CA HIS A 69 15.21 -7.31 -5.77
C HIS A 69 16.11 -7.60 -4.55
N ARG A 70 15.59 -8.37 -3.60
CA ARG A 70 16.29 -8.81 -2.38
C ARG A 70 16.77 -10.26 -2.47
N THR A 71 16.24 -11.03 -3.43
CA THR A 71 16.59 -12.44 -3.63
C THR A 71 16.73 -12.76 -5.12
N GLU A 72 17.54 -13.77 -5.44
CA GLU A 72 17.66 -14.28 -6.81
C GLU A 72 16.32 -14.72 -7.39
N ALA A 73 15.42 -15.26 -6.57
CA ALA A 73 14.09 -15.66 -7.01
C ALA A 73 13.28 -14.45 -7.51
N GLN A 74 13.38 -13.31 -6.84
CA GLN A 74 12.73 -12.07 -7.29
C GLN A 74 13.35 -11.54 -8.58
N GLN A 75 14.67 -11.61 -8.69
CA GLN A 75 15.39 -11.22 -9.90
C GLN A 75 14.99 -12.08 -11.10
N LYS A 76 15.01 -13.42 -10.96
CA LYS A 76 14.67 -14.37 -12.03
C LYS A 76 13.24 -14.19 -12.54
N VAL A 77 12.28 -13.88 -11.66
CA VAL A 77 10.91 -13.58 -12.09
C VAL A 77 10.88 -12.30 -12.94
N ALA A 78 11.52 -11.22 -12.49
CA ALA A 78 11.58 -9.99 -13.26
C ALA A 78 12.31 -10.18 -14.62
N GLU A 79 13.42 -10.90 -14.65
CA GLU A 79 14.15 -11.23 -15.87
C GLU A 79 13.31 -12.07 -16.84
N ARG A 80 12.57 -13.06 -16.33
CA ARG A 80 11.64 -13.86 -17.16
C ARG A 80 10.55 -12.98 -17.75
N GLU A 81 9.89 -12.15 -16.95
CA GLU A 81 8.84 -11.27 -17.46
C GLU A 81 9.39 -10.23 -18.44
N ASN A 82 10.62 -9.76 -18.25
CA ASN A 82 11.29 -8.86 -19.18
C ASN A 82 11.81 -9.60 -20.44
N SER A 83 12.01 -10.93 -20.40
CA SER A 83 12.55 -11.70 -21.54
C SER A 83 11.63 -11.74 -22.75
N ILE A 84 10.34 -11.41 -22.57
CA ILE A 84 9.36 -11.35 -23.65
C ILE A 84 9.72 -10.30 -24.71
N ILE A 85 10.60 -9.36 -24.38
CA ILE A 85 11.23 -8.40 -25.31
C ILE A 85 11.85 -9.09 -26.53
N ALA A 86 12.36 -10.31 -26.37
CA ALA A 86 12.95 -11.08 -27.47
C ALA A 86 11.92 -11.51 -28.53
N LEU A 87 10.63 -11.49 -28.20
CA LEU A 87 9.53 -11.82 -29.12
C LEU A 87 9.02 -10.59 -29.89
N GLU A 88 9.53 -9.40 -29.60
CA GLU A 88 9.11 -8.16 -30.26
C GLU A 88 9.82 -7.99 -31.61
N ASP A 89 9.17 -7.34 -32.58
CA ASP A 89 9.65 -7.23 -33.97
C ASP A 89 11.05 -6.60 -34.06
N ASP A 90 11.33 -5.63 -33.18
CA ASP A 90 12.61 -4.92 -33.10
C ASP A 90 13.67 -5.66 -32.25
N LYS A 91 13.36 -6.86 -31.76
CA LYS A 91 14.20 -7.70 -30.88
C LYS A 91 14.76 -6.93 -29.69
N GLY A 92 13.99 -5.96 -29.21
CA GLY A 92 14.32 -5.14 -28.06
C GLY A 92 15.23 -3.94 -28.31
N ALA A 93 15.37 -3.48 -29.55
CA ALA A 93 16.12 -2.26 -29.87
C ALA A 93 15.68 -1.06 -29.02
N LYS A 94 14.37 -0.90 -28.78
CA LYS A 94 13.80 0.19 -27.96
C LYS A 94 14.10 0.12 -26.46
N TYR A 95 14.68 -0.96 -25.96
CA TYR A 95 15.03 -1.09 -24.54
C TYR A 95 16.52 -0.89 -24.24
N LYS A 96 17.37 -0.76 -25.28
CA LYS A 96 18.83 -0.60 -25.11
C LYS A 96 19.22 0.62 -24.29
N GLU A 97 18.43 1.69 -24.36
CA GLU A 97 18.67 2.95 -23.65
C GLU A 97 17.99 3.00 -22.27
N ILE A 98 17.28 1.95 -21.87
CA ILE A 98 16.58 1.94 -20.59
C ILE A 98 17.53 1.42 -19.52
N ASP A 99 17.95 2.35 -18.66
CA ASP A 99 18.75 2.00 -17.50
C ASP A 99 17.87 1.42 -16.38
N LEU A 100 18.04 0.11 -16.14
CA LEU A 100 17.47 -0.60 -14.99
C LEU A 100 18.53 -0.89 -13.92
N SER A 101 19.63 -0.13 -13.90
CA SER A 101 20.61 -0.18 -12.83
C SER A 101 19.99 0.10 -11.47
N THR A 102 20.66 -0.36 -10.41
CA THR A 102 20.28 -0.07 -9.02
C THR A 102 20.07 1.43 -8.80
N ASP A 103 20.96 2.27 -9.32
CA ASP A 103 20.88 3.73 -9.18
C ASP A 103 19.67 4.30 -9.90
N ALA A 104 19.42 3.88 -11.14
CA ALA A 104 18.24 4.30 -11.88
C ALA A 104 16.93 3.90 -11.19
N ILE A 105 16.88 2.68 -10.62
CA ILE A 105 15.73 2.22 -9.85
C ILE A 105 15.55 3.04 -8.57
N ILE A 106 16.63 3.36 -7.85
CA ILE A 106 16.58 4.20 -6.64
C ILE A 106 16.09 5.61 -6.98
N VAL A 107 16.66 6.24 -8.02
CA VAL A 107 16.25 7.58 -8.48
C VAL A 107 14.77 7.57 -8.85
N ARG A 108 14.31 6.54 -9.56
CA ARG A 108 12.89 6.41 -9.94
C ARG A 108 11.98 6.26 -8.72
N GLN A 109 12.37 5.47 -7.73
CA GLN A 109 11.61 5.33 -6.48
C GLN A 109 11.53 6.65 -5.71
N LEU A 110 12.62 7.42 -5.66
CA LEU A 110 12.62 8.75 -5.02
C LEU A 110 11.70 9.72 -5.77
N GLN A 111 11.75 9.73 -7.11
CA GLN A 111 10.88 10.56 -7.94
C GLN A 111 9.39 10.22 -7.78
N LEU A 112 9.06 8.92 -7.65
CA LEU A 112 7.68 8.41 -7.59
C LEU A 112 7.31 7.88 -6.20
N LYS A 113 7.92 8.39 -5.13
CA LYS A 113 7.79 7.83 -3.77
C LYS A 113 6.33 7.67 -3.35
N VAL A 114 5.50 8.68 -3.57
CA VAL A 114 4.07 8.63 -3.21
C VAL A 114 3.35 7.51 -3.97
N PHE A 115 3.65 7.32 -5.25
CA PHE A 115 3.06 6.24 -6.05
C PHE A 115 3.56 4.87 -5.60
N LEU A 116 4.81 4.77 -5.17
CA LEU A 116 5.34 3.55 -4.57
C LEU A 116 4.60 3.20 -3.27
N ASP A 117 4.40 4.17 -2.37
CA ASP A 117 3.67 3.97 -1.12
C ASP A 117 2.23 3.49 -1.39
N HIS A 118 1.55 4.09 -2.38
CA HIS A 118 0.22 3.67 -2.82
C HIS A 118 0.22 2.27 -3.45
N SER A 119 1.26 1.93 -4.22
CA SER A 119 1.42 0.60 -4.83
C SER A 119 1.59 -0.47 -3.76
N ILE A 120 2.41 -0.21 -2.73
CA ILE A 120 2.61 -1.11 -1.59
C ILE A 120 1.29 -1.30 -0.84
N LEU A 121 0.58 -0.20 -0.53
CA LEU A 121 -0.71 -0.27 0.16
C LEU A 121 -1.73 -1.13 -0.62
N PHE A 122 -1.82 -0.96 -1.93
CA PHE A 122 -2.71 -1.76 -2.76
C PHE A 122 -2.27 -3.24 -2.80
N ALA A 123 -0.96 -3.49 -2.94
CA ALA A 123 -0.38 -4.83 -2.95
C ALA A 123 -0.65 -5.60 -1.65
N GLU A 124 -0.56 -4.94 -0.48
CA GLU A 124 -0.88 -5.53 0.82
C GLU A 124 -2.36 -5.93 0.92
N LYS A 125 -3.27 -5.08 0.42
CA LYS A 125 -4.71 -5.37 0.40
C LYS A 125 -5.03 -6.57 -0.49
N LEU A 126 -4.34 -6.69 -1.64
CA LEU A 126 -4.44 -7.85 -2.52
C LEU A 126 -4.01 -9.13 -1.80
N GLN A 127 -2.81 -9.16 -1.21
CA GLN A 127 -2.32 -10.35 -0.50
C GLN A 127 -3.20 -10.72 0.70
N LYS A 128 -3.68 -9.73 1.46
CA LYS A 128 -4.63 -9.96 2.57
C LYS A 128 -5.95 -10.58 2.07
N ALA A 129 -6.47 -10.11 0.93
CA ALA A 129 -7.69 -10.68 0.33
C ALA A 129 -7.48 -12.13 -0.12
N PHE A 130 -6.36 -12.41 -0.80
CA PHE A 130 -6.01 -13.77 -1.22
C PHE A 130 -5.83 -14.72 -0.04
N LYS A 131 -5.11 -14.28 1.00
CA LYS A 131 -4.92 -15.05 2.24
C LYS A 131 -6.24 -15.38 2.92
N LYS A 132 -7.16 -14.40 3.03
CA LYS A 132 -8.48 -14.61 3.64
C LYS A 132 -9.31 -15.67 2.89
N PHE A 133 -9.11 -15.79 1.58
CA PHE A 133 -9.76 -16.82 0.75
C PHE A 133 -9.11 -18.21 0.88
N GLY A 134 -7.94 -18.32 1.52
CA GLY A 134 -7.20 -19.58 1.66
C GLY A 134 -6.09 -19.79 0.63
N ARG A 135 -5.73 -18.76 -0.15
CA ARG A 135 -4.51 -18.78 -0.98
C ARG A 135 -3.28 -18.66 -0.08
N TYR A 136 -2.17 -19.29 -0.47
CA TYR A 136 -0.90 -19.10 0.23
C TYR A 136 -0.31 -17.72 -0.09
N ASP A 137 -0.07 -16.92 0.95
CA ASP A 137 0.45 -15.55 0.87
C ASP A 137 1.98 -15.57 0.82
N ARG A 138 2.55 -15.22 -0.34
CA ARG A 138 4.00 -15.10 -0.54
C ARG A 138 4.49 -13.65 -0.36
N GLY A 139 3.60 -12.76 0.03
CA GLY A 139 3.87 -11.38 0.40
C GLY A 139 3.99 -10.40 -0.77
N VAL A 140 4.22 -9.15 -0.38
CA VAL A 140 4.56 -8.05 -1.30
C VAL A 140 6.07 -8.02 -1.51
N LYS A 141 6.49 -7.90 -2.78
CA LYS A 141 7.89 -7.97 -3.19
C LYS A 141 8.27 -6.78 -4.06
N GLN A 142 9.56 -6.50 -4.13
CA GLN A 142 10.14 -5.48 -5.01
C GLN A 142 11.04 -6.16 -6.03
N ALA A 143 10.94 -5.75 -7.29
CA ALA A 143 11.89 -6.11 -8.34
C ALA A 143 11.84 -5.13 -9.51
N GLY A 144 12.86 -5.19 -10.38
CA GLY A 144 13.03 -4.33 -11.55
C GLY A 144 12.19 -4.74 -12.76
N PHE A 145 10.86 -4.81 -12.60
CA PHE A 145 9.98 -5.06 -13.74
C PHE A 145 9.94 -3.83 -14.64
N LEU A 146 10.27 -4.03 -15.91
CA LEU A 146 10.38 -2.94 -16.87
C LEU A 146 9.03 -2.23 -17.09
N VAL A 147 7.94 -2.98 -17.09
CA VAL A 147 6.58 -2.42 -17.18
C VAL A 147 6.25 -1.49 -16.01
N LEU A 148 6.66 -1.84 -14.78
CA LEU A 148 6.43 -1.01 -13.59
C LEU A 148 7.42 0.17 -13.51
N TYR A 149 8.63 -0.01 -14.04
CA TYR A 149 9.62 1.08 -14.12
C TYR A 149 9.12 2.20 -15.04
N LYS A 150 8.47 1.85 -16.16
CA LYS A 150 7.99 2.81 -17.17
C LYS A 150 6.66 3.48 -16.85
N THR A 151 5.86 2.95 -15.92
CA THR A 151 4.62 3.59 -15.48
C THR A 151 4.88 4.84 -14.64
N THR A 152 3.97 5.83 -14.72
CA THR A 152 4.04 7.12 -14.00
C THR A 152 2.87 7.31 -13.02
N MET A 153 2.36 6.22 -12.47
CA MET A 153 1.25 6.16 -11.51
C MET A 153 1.47 4.97 -10.56
N PRO A 154 0.69 4.81 -9.47
CA PRO A 154 0.73 3.60 -8.66
C PRO A 154 0.54 2.35 -9.52
N SER A 155 1.42 1.36 -9.38
CA SER A 155 1.50 0.21 -10.27
C SER A 155 1.85 -1.08 -9.52
N VAL A 156 1.08 -2.13 -9.76
CA VAL A 156 1.35 -3.47 -9.19
C VAL A 156 1.40 -4.53 -10.30
N LEU A 157 2.21 -5.56 -10.09
CA LEU A 157 2.16 -6.80 -10.86
C LEU A 157 1.73 -7.94 -9.93
N ILE A 158 0.62 -8.58 -10.27
CA ILE A 158 -0.02 -9.63 -9.47
C ILE A 158 0.31 -10.97 -10.08
N GLU A 159 0.96 -11.84 -9.32
CA GLU A 159 1.06 -13.26 -9.64
C GLU A 159 -0.07 -14.01 -8.93
N THR A 160 -1.02 -14.49 -9.73
CA THR A 160 -2.27 -15.10 -9.23
C THR A 160 -2.10 -16.53 -8.71
N GLY A 161 -1.00 -17.18 -9.06
CA GLY A 161 -0.64 -18.56 -8.73
C GLY A 161 0.46 -19.04 -9.66
N PHE A 162 0.78 -20.34 -9.63
CA PHE A 162 1.84 -20.92 -10.46
C PHE A 162 1.25 -21.91 -11.47
N LEU A 163 1.29 -21.60 -12.77
CA LEU A 163 0.79 -22.48 -13.84
C LEU A 163 1.55 -23.80 -13.95
N THR A 164 2.78 -23.88 -13.42
CA THR A 164 3.53 -25.15 -13.36
C THR A 164 3.08 -26.06 -12.23
N ASN A 165 2.23 -25.60 -11.31
CA ASN A 165 1.64 -26.42 -10.28
C ASN A 165 0.25 -26.92 -10.73
N PRO A 166 0.01 -28.25 -10.82
CA PRO A 166 -1.25 -28.78 -11.36
C PRO A 166 -2.52 -28.33 -10.61
N ASN A 167 -2.43 -28.13 -9.29
CA ASN A 167 -3.59 -27.68 -8.50
C ASN A 167 -3.91 -26.21 -8.78
N GLU A 168 -2.87 -25.38 -8.90
CA GLU A 168 -2.99 -23.95 -9.22
C GLU A 168 -3.47 -23.76 -10.66
N GLU A 169 -2.92 -24.51 -11.62
CA GLU A 169 -3.34 -24.50 -13.02
C GLU A 169 -4.83 -24.84 -13.14
N LYS A 170 -5.27 -25.92 -12.49
CA LYS A 170 -6.69 -26.32 -12.48
C LYS A 170 -7.58 -25.24 -11.86
N PHE A 171 -7.14 -24.60 -10.78
CA PHE A 171 -7.88 -23.51 -10.14
C PHE A 171 -7.97 -22.27 -11.04
N LEU A 172 -6.85 -21.82 -11.61
CA LEU A 172 -6.77 -20.62 -12.46
C LEU A 172 -7.40 -20.82 -13.86
N GLY A 173 -7.39 -22.07 -14.35
CA GLY A 173 -8.05 -22.46 -15.60
C GLY A 173 -9.57 -22.56 -15.50
N ASN A 174 -10.12 -22.76 -14.30
CA ASN A 174 -11.57 -22.87 -14.08
C ASN A 174 -12.25 -21.49 -13.98
N ILE A 175 -13.41 -21.35 -14.62
CA ILE A 175 -14.27 -20.16 -14.54
C ILE A 175 -14.56 -19.72 -13.09
N THR A 176 -14.82 -20.66 -12.18
CA THR A 176 -15.11 -20.35 -10.78
C THR A 176 -13.89 -19.77 -10.08
N GLY A 177 -12.70 -20.33 -10.30
CA GLY A 177 -11.46 -19.80 -9.74
C GLY A 177 -11.13 -18.41 -10.28
N GLN A 178 -11.36 -18.18 -11.58
CA GLN A 178 -11.18 -16.86 -12.19
C GLN A 178 -12.16 -15.80 -11.69
N VAL A 179 -13.41 -16.18 -11.39
CA VAL A 179 -14.42 -15.29 -10.78
C VAL A 179 -13.99 -14.95 -9.36
N ASN A 180 -13.68 -15.96 -8.54
CA ASN A 180 -13.22 -15.76 -7.16
C ASN A 180 -11.98 -14.84 -7.11
N MET A 181 -10.98 -15.08 -7.95
CA MET A 181 -9.78 -14.21 -8.00
C MET A 181 -10.12 -12.77 -8.42
N ALA A 182 -11.03 -12.59 -9.38
CA ALA A 182 -11.46 -11.26 -9.80
C ALA A 182 -12.22 -10.53 -8.67
N ASP A 183 -13.09 -11.22 -7.94
CA ASP A 183 -13.81 -10.68 -6.78
C ASP A 183 -12.85 -10.28 -5.65
N LEU A 184 -11.82 -11.09 -5.40
CA LEU A 184 -10.79 -10.76 -4.40
C LEU A 184 -9.97 -9.52 -4.81
N MET A 185 -9.58 -9.42 -6.08
CA MET A 185 -8.90 -8.23 -6.60
C MET A 185 -9.80 -7.00 -6.52
N PHE A 186 -11.09 -7.14 -6.82
CA PHE A 186 -12.07 -6.08 -6.73
C PHE A 186 -12.27 -5.59 -5.29
N ASN A 187 -12.40 -6.51 -4.34
CA ASN A 187 -12.48 -6.18 -2.91
C ASN A 187 -11.22 -5.47 -2.42
N ALA A 188 -10.04 -5.88 -2.87
CA ALA A 188 -8.79 -5.19 -2.56
C ALA A 188 -8.73 -3.79 -3.16
N PHE A 189 -9.18 -3.63 -4.41
CA PHE A 189 -9.27 -2.35 -5.11
C PHE A 189 -10.21 -1.39 -4.39
N GLU A 190 -11.39 -1.85 -3.99
CA GLU A 190 -12.35 -1.05 -3.23
C GLU A 190 -11.79 -0.60 -1.88
N ASN A 191 -11.16 -1.53 -1.14
CA ASN A 191 -10.52 -1.21 0.12
C ASN A 191 -9.35 -0.23 -0.04
N TYR A 192 -8.64 -0.27 -1.18
CA TYR A 192 -7.58 0.67 -1.50
C TYR A 192 -8.17 2.04 -1.79
N ARG A 193 -9.12 2.10 -2.73
CA ARG A 193 -9.75 3.33 -3.16
C ARG A 193 -10.42 4.06 -1.99
N ASN A 194 -11.22 3.36 -1.18
CA ASN A 194 -11.89 3.96 -0.02
C ASN A 194 -10.88 4.57 0.99
N GLN A 195 -9.71 3.94 1.13
CA GLN A 195 -8.64 4.46 1.99
C GLN A 195 -7.92 5.67 1.38
N ILE A 196 -7.71 5.70 0.06
CA ILE A 196 -7.08 6.84 -0.62
C ILE A 196 -8.05 8.03 -0.76
N GLU A 197 -9.32 7.77 -1.01
CA GLU A 197 -10.36 8.80 -1.24
C GLU A 197 -10.96 9.35 0.07
N ASN A 198 -10.52 8.89 1.25
CA ASN A 198 -11.14 9.24 2.53
C ASN A 198 -12.67 9.10 2.54
N LYS A 199 -13.18 8.01 1.95
CA LYS A 199 -14.52 7.52 2.25
C LYS A 199 -14.38 6.39 3.25
N THR A 200 -14.44 6.73 4.54
CA THR A 200 -14.84 5.78 5.58
C THR A 200 -16.07 5.04 5.07
N PRO A 201 -16.05 3.72 4.85
CA PRO A 201 -17.28 2.98 4.74
C PRO A 201 -17.91 3.10 6.13
N VAL A 202 -18.93 3.93 6.23
CA VAL A 202 -19.92 3.80 7.28
C VAL A 202 -20.51 2.41 7.07
N ILE A 203 -20.00 1.44 7.81
CA ILE A 203 -20.72 0.21 8.09
C ILE A 203 -21.87 0.68 9.00
N ILE A 204 -23.01 1.04 8.41
CA ILE A 204 -24.29 0.94 9.10
C ILE A 204 -24.52 -0.56 9.25
N GLU A 205 -23.96 -1.15 10.30
CA GLU A 205 -24.66 -2.22 10.97
C GLU A 205 -25.65 -1.52 11.89
N LYS A 206 -26.93 -1.54 11.46
CA LYS A 206 -28.04 -1.30 12.36
C LYS A 206 -27.91 -2.29 13.51
N ASN A 207 -27.66 -1.79 14.71
CA ASN A 207 -28.43 -2.19 15.87
C ASN A 207 -28.47 -1.00 16.84
N ASP A 208 -29.70 -0.66 17.19
CA ASP A 208 -30.07 0.34 18.16
C ASP A 208 -29.42 0.04 19.52
N GLU A 209 -28.84 1.06 20.15
CA GLU A 209 -29.32 1.55 21.44
C GLU A 209 -28.68 2.90 21.76
N ILE A 210 -29.57 3.88 21.99
CA ILE A 210 -29.26 5.23 22.40
C ILE A 210 -28.97 5.20 23.90
N ILE A 211 -27.75 5.55 24.31
CA ILE A 211 -27.50 6.10 25.64
C ILE A 211 -26.79 7.43 25.46
N SER A 212 -27.57 8.48 25.69
CA SER A 212 -27.14 9.85 25.93
C SER A 212 -26.41 9.95 27.27
N GLU A 213 -25.20 10.50 27.28
CA GLU A 213 -24.74 11.50 28.25
C GLU A 213 -23.38 12.08 27.83
N PRO A 214 -23.06 13.33 28.22
CA PRO A 214 -21.92 14.09 27.71
C PRO A 214 -20.64 13.67 28.43
N VAL A 215 -19.65 13.18 27.69
CA VAL A 215 -18.33 12.89 28.28
C VAL A 215 -17.51 14.16 28.28
N GLU A 216 -17.48 14.80 29.45
CA GLU A 216 -16.45 15.75 29.87
C GLU A 216 -15.04 15.17 29.64
N SER A 217 -14.10 16.09 29.39
CA SER A 217 -12.66 15.86 29.31
C SER A 217 -12.15 14.83 30.33
N PRO A 218 -11.50 13.73 29.90
CA PRO A 218 -10.79 12.88 30.83
C PRO A 218 -9.46 13.54 31.17
N GLU A 219 -9.37 13.97 32.42
CA GLU A 219 -8.11 14.19 33.14
C GLU A 219 -7.16 13.00 33.00
N SER A 220 -5.88 13.33 33.12
CA SER A 220 -4.74 12.44 33.24
C SER A 220 -5.00 11.26 34.19
N THR A 221 -4.92 10.04 33.67
CA THR A 221 -4.74 8.84 34.49
C THR A 221 -3.40 8.21 34.17
N LEU A 222 -2.39 8.63 34.94
CA LEU A 222 -1.17 7.87 35.16
C LEU A 222 -1.53 6.60 35.94
N LYS A 223 -1.40 5.43 35.30
CA LYS A 223 -1.05 4.14 35.92
C LYS A 223 -0.92 3.07 34.83
N ASP A 224 0.28 2.94 34.27
CA ASP A 224 0.89 1.63 34.09
C ASP A 224 2.42 1.71 33.97
N SER A 225 3.11 0.81 34.66
CA SER A 225 4.55 0.81 34.97
C SER A 225 5.44 0.26 33.86
N SER A 226 5.19 0.64 32.60
CA SER A 226 6.02 0.24 31.45
C SER A 226 6.85 1.40 30.86
N GLY A 227 6.55 2.64 31.26
CA GLY A 227 7.21 3.84 30.74
C GLY A 227 6.93 4.12 29.25
N LEU A 228 6.05 3.34 28.62
CA LEU A 228 5.67 3.47 27.23
C LEU A 228 4.55 4.50 27.07
N VAL A 229 4.78 5.48 26.19
CA VAL A 229 3.84 6.57 25.92
C VAL A 229 3.74 6.81 24.42
N PHE A 230 2.52 6.83 23.90
CA PHE A 230 2.17 7.28 22.56
C PHE A 230 1.74 8.74 22.59
N ARG A 231 2.22 9.53 21.63
CA ARG A 231 1.83 10.93 21.42
C ARG A 231 1.59 11.20 19.94
N VAL A 232 0.90 12.29 19.62
CA VAL A 232 0.67 12.70 18.23
C VAL A 232 1.56 13.90 17.92
N GLN A 233 2.59 13.71 17.09
CA GLN A 233 3.39 14.83 16.58
C GLN A 233 2.56 15.61 15.56
N VAL A 234 2.44 16.93 15.75
CA VAL A 234 1.64 17.80 14.90
C VAL A 234 2.47 18.77 14.07
N GLU A 235 3.63 19.21 14.59
CA GLU A 235 4.46 20.23 13.94
C GLU A 235 5.96 19.95 14.12
N THR A 236 6.77 20.53 13.24
CA THR A 236 8.23 20.47 13.30
C THR A 236 8.82 21.74 12.73
N TRP A 237 9.70 22.39 13.49
CA TRP A 237 10.36 23.63 13.07
C TRP A 237 11.86 23.61 13.37
N ASP A 238 12.60 24.41 12.62
CA ASP A 238 14.03 24.68 12.79
C ASP A 238 14.32 25.67 13.92
N GLN A 239 13.31 26.43 14.36
CA GLN A 239 13.37 27.34 15.49
C GLN A 239 12.30 27.01 16.53
N ARG A 240 12.66 27.13 17.81
CA ARG A 240 11.77 26.90 18.93
C ARG A 240 10.61 27.91 18.91
N ARG A 241 9.38 27.42 18.93
CA ARG A 241 8.16 28.22 19.10
C ARG A 241 7.64 28.07 20.52
N ASP A 242 7.14 29.16 21.07
CA ASP A 242 6.49 29.15 22.37
C ASP A 242 5.06 28.57 22.27
N ASN A 243 4.58 27.97 23.35
CA ASN A 243 3.25 27.38 23.48
C ASN A 243 2.11 28.41 23.36
N SER A 244 2.45 29.71 23.33
CA SER A 244 1.56 30.83 23.07
C SER A 244 1.19 31.01 21.59
N TYR A 245 1.77 30.21 20.68
CA TYR A 245 1.40 30.21 19.28
C TYR A 245 -0.08 29.82 19.09
N ASN A 246 -0.85 30.60 18.30
CA ASN A 246 -2.30 30.43 18.15
C ASN A 246 -2.72 28.99 17.81
N LEU A 247 -1.88 28.24 17.12
CA LEU A 247 -2.12 26.84 16.75
C LEU A 247 -2.16 25.89 17.96
N PHE A 248 -1.45 26.22 19.04
CA PHE A 248 -1.35 25.39 20.26
C PHE A 248 -2.31 25.81 21.36
N LYS A 249 -3.09 26.87 21.13
CA LYS A 249 -4.03 27.40 22.13
C LYS A 249 -5.09 26.37 22.48
N GLY A 250 -5.08 25.93 23.73
CA GLY A 250 -6.02 24.92 24.26
C GLY A 250 -5.54 23.48 24.21
N TYR A 251 -4.26 23.24 23.86
CA TYR A 251 -3.65 21.90 23.87
C TYR A 251 -2.46 21.84 24.82
N GLU A 252 -2.30 20.71 25.50
CA GLU A 252 -1.06 20.39 26.22
C GLU A 252 -0.02 19.90 25.20
N VAL A 253 1.06 20.68 25.05
CA VAL A 253 2.11 20.43 24.05
C VAL A 253 3.37 19.87 24.72
N PHE A 254 3.80 18.71 24.24
CA PHE A 254 5.07 18.09 24.57
C PHE A 254 6.10 18.42 23.48
N GLU A 255 7.21 19.07 23.87
CA GLU A 255 8.31 19.44 22.98
C GLU A 255 9.49 18.49 23.16
N TYR A 256 10.12 18.09 22.05
CA TYR A 256 11.40 17.40 22.06
C TYR A 256 12.27 17.81 20.87
N GLU A 257 13.58 17.72 21.02
CA GLU A 257 14.55 18.04 19.96
C GLU A 257 15.12 16.75 19.35
N GLN A 258 15.18 16.70 18.03
CA GLN A 258 15.88 15.64 17.32
C GLN A 258 16.38 16.18 15.97
N ASP A 259 17.63 15.86 15.62
CA ASP A 259 18.27 16.27 14.36
C ASP A 259 18.28 17.81 14.17
N LYS A 260 18.46 18.58 15.26
CA LYS A 260 18.41 20.05 15.31
C LYS A 260 17.05 20.66 14.95
N MET A 261 15.98 19.86 15.01
CA MET A 261 14.61 20.31 14.78
C MET A 261 13.79 20.18 16.07
N TYR A 262 12.99 21.19 16.36
CA TYR A 262 12.02 21.20 17.45
C TYR A 262 10.73 20.53 16.99
N LYS A 263 10.30 19.50 17.72
CA LYS A 263 9.13 18.68 17.38
C LYS A 263 8.08 18.81 18.46
N TYR A 264 6.84 19.06 18.03
CA TYR A 264 5.72 19.38 18.91
C TYR A 264 4.68 18.27 18.84
N CYS A 265 4.34 17.72 20.00
CA CYS A 265 3.38 16.64 20.15
C CYS A 265 2.20 17.06 21.03
N ILE A 266 1.01 16.55 20.72
CA ILE A 266 -0.20 16.74 21.52
C ILE A 266 -0.73 15.36 21.95
N GLY A 267 -1.22 15.30 23.18
CA GLY A 267 -1.80 14.10 23.76
C GLY A 267 -0.76 13.15 24.37
N ASN A 268 -1.23 12.33 25.30
CA ASN A 268 -0.45 11.41 26.11
C ASN A 268 -1.27 10.13 26.33
N PHE A 269 -0.90 9.04 25.68
CA PHE A 269 -1.69 7.80 25.69
C PHE A 269 -0.81 6.60 25.99
N SER A 270 -1.26 5.70 26.86
CA SER A 270 -0.63 4.39 27.06
C SER A 270 -1.09 3.37 26.01
N ASP A 271 -2.27 3.56 25.43
CA ASP A 271 -2.84 2.68 24.40
C ASP A 271 -2.67 3.25 22.98
N TYR A 272 -2.31 2.35 22.06
CA TYR A 272 -2.10 2.69 20.66
C TYR A 272 -3.40 3.08 19.93
N GLN A 273 -4.53 2.44 20.23
CA GLN A 273 -5.81 2.76 19.57
C GLN A 273 -6.34 4.12 20.01
N MET A 274 -6.22 4.45 21.29
CA MET A 274 -6.54 5.79 21.82
C MET A 274 -5.72 6.87 21.13
N ALA A 275 -4.39 6.68 21.03
CA ALA A 275 -3.52 7.62 20.34
C ALA A 275 -3.88 7.77 18.85
N LYS A 276 -4.21 6.66 18.18
CA LYS A 276 -4.61 6.63 16.77
C LYS A 276 -5.93 7.37 16.53
N ASN A 277 -6.92 7.19 17.41
CA ASN A 277 -8.19 7.89 17.33
C ASN A 277 -8.01 9.39 17.56
N TYR A 278 -7.17 9.76 18.54
CA TYR A 278 -6.87 11.15 18.82
C TYR A 278 -6.11 11.85 17.68
N LYS A 279 -5.21 11.14 16.99
CA LYS A 279 -4.59 11.65 15.76
C LYS A 279 -5.64 12.04 14.72
N ILE A 280 -6.66 11.21 14.52
CA ILE A 280 -7.74 11.48 13.55
C ILE A 280 -8.52 12.74 13.95
N GLU A 281 -8.76 12.94 15.24
CA GLU A 281 -9.39 14.14 15.77
C GLU A 281 -8.56 15.40 15.49
N LEU A 282 -7.24 15.35 15.76
CA LEU A 282 -6.33 16.48 15.49
C LEU A 282 -6.27 16.83 14.00
N ILE A 283 -6.27 15.83 13.12
CA ILE A 283 -6.33 16.06 11.66
C ILE A 283 -7.61 16.81 11.28
N LYS A 284 -8.77 16.42 11.84
CA LYS A 284 -10.04 17.12 11.60
C LYS A 284 -10.02 18.56 12.12
N LYS A 285 -9.26 18.83 13.18
CA LYS A 285 -9.10 20.17 13.78
C LYS A 285 -8.04 21.04 13.09
N GLY A 286 -7.42 20.56 12.00
CA GLY A 286 -6.53 21.36 11.15
C GLY A 286 -5.06 20.93 11.16
N PHE A 287 -4.67 19.95 11.98
CA PHE A 287 -3.30 19.42 12.02
C PHE A 287 -3.09 18.35 10.93
N GLN A 288 -3.04 18.78 9.67
CA GLN A 288 -3.05 17.89 8.50
C GLN A 288 -1.84 16.95 8.43
N ASN A 289 -0.71 17.34 9.02
CA ASN A 289 0.54 16.55 9.04
C ASN A 289 0.71 15.74 10.33
N ALA A 290 -0.36 15.54 11.11
CA ALA A 290 -0.27 14.84 12.39
C ALA A 290 0.09 13.35 12.20
N PHE A 291 1.09 12.87 12.93
CA PHE A 291 1.50 11.46 12.92
C PHE A 291 1.88 10.95 14.30
N LEU A 292 1.77 9.64 14.50
CA LEU A 292 2.03 9.03 15.81
C LEU A 292 3.53 8.92 16.09
N VAL A 293 3.89 9.11 17.35
CA VAL A 293 5.24 8.86 17.87
C VAL A 293 5.12 8.11 19.19
N ALA A 294 6.15 7.33 19.53
CA ALA A 294 6.19 6.55 20.76
C ALA A 294 7.49 6.82 21.52
N PHE A 295 7.38 6.84 22.84
CA PHE A 295 8.47 7.06 23.77
C PHE A 295 8.47 5.95 24.81
N LEU A 296 9.65 5.47 25.18
CA LEU A 296 9.85 4.53 26.27
C LEU A 296 10.81 5.18 27.27
N ASN A 297 10.37 5.41 28.50
CA ASN A 297 11.14 6.11 29.55
C ASN A 297 11.68 7.48 29.09
N GLY A 298 10.94 8.19 28.24
CA GLY A 298 11.33 9.49 27.69
C GLY A 298 12.18 9.43 26.40
N GLU A 299 12.67 8.26 25.99
CA GLU A 299 13.41 8.10 24.74
C GLU A 299 12.51 7.70 23.57
N ARG A 300 12.71 8.32 22.41
CA ARG A 300 11.92 8.00 21.20
C ARG A 300 12.25 6.61 20.68
N ILE A 301 11.23 5.80 20.44
CA ILE A 301 11.34 4.47 19.84
C ILE A 301 10.51 4.37 18.55
N SER A 302 10.77 3.34 17.73
CA SER A 302 9.95 3.08 16.54
C SER A 302 8.54 2.63 16.95
N ILE A 303 7.52 3.04 16.18
CA ILE A 303 6.12 2.66 16.43
C ILE A 303 5.96 1.14 16.39
N GLU A 304 6.64 0.45 15.48
CA GLU A 304 6.60 -1.02 15.40
C GLU A 304 7.11 -1.69 16.69
N LYS A 305 8.18 -1.16 17.29
CA LYS A 305 8.70 -1.65 18.57
C LYS A 305 7.73 -1.31 19.70
N ALA A 306 7.12 -0.13 19.68
CA ALA A 306 6.14 0.30 20.66
C ALA A 306 4.87 -0.57 20.66
N ILE A 307 4.30 -0.87 19.48
CA ILE A 307 3.12 -1.73 19.36
C ILE A 307 3.40 -3.13 19.93
N LYS A 308 4.56 -3.72 19.60
CA LYS A 308 4.97 -5.02 20.15
C LYS A 308 5.17 -5.02 21.67
N LEU A 309 5.53 -3.88 22.25
CA LEU A 309 5.68 -3.71 23.70
C LEU A 309 4.34 -3.46 24.39
N ALA A 310 3.34 -2.90 23.68
CA ALA A 310 2.00 -2.67 24.18
C ALA A 310 1.08 -3.90 24.08
N GLU A 311 1.40 -4.88 23.22
CA GLU A 311 0.68 -6.15 23.07
C GLU A 311 1.13 -7.25 24.06
N LYS A 312 2.07 -6.95 24.97
CA LYS A 312 2.58 -7.85 26.01
C LYS A 312 2.02 -7.50 27.37
#